data_AF-A0A1X2DFJ6-F1
#
_entry.id   AF-A0A1X2DFJ6-F1
#
_cell.length_a   1.000
_cell.length_b   1.000
_cell.length_c   1.000
_cell.angle_alpha   90.00
_cell.angle_beta   90.00
_cell.angle_gamma   90.00
#
_symmetry.space_group_name_H-M   'P 1'
#
loop_
_entity.id
_entity.type
_entity.pdbx_description
1 polymer ?
#
loop_
_entity_poly.entity_id
_entity_poly.type
_entity_poly.pdbx_seq_one_letter_code
_entity_poly.pdbx_strand_id
1 'polypeptide(L)'
;MLHATFFGAKPPNADVENLAFYNIDTFKTAGRNGIRFEHGTAVPQAPDGAEYRFCYRYALAPRSGDFADWRQGRTLASFSWIDLGAFSGDKRAAQVWLALARGHVEVVKAACAQGTPFAVRVQVRPPRGRQPVWGGLVKGIFDGVICAFEAHTDRAVLSEVVARLAAILPADPLEIEEHLLDQRRAVLGVVHRLVYPYGAGVKWDPTDHLCVAGELLGVEPVGPRWAIRGDLIELLPVTQ
;
A
#
# COMPACT_ATOMS: atom_id res chain seq x y z
N MET A 1 -16.29 6.94 -5.93
CA MET A 1 -14.81 6.99 -5.78
C MET A 1 -14.21 6.78 -7.16
N LEU A 2 -12.96 7.18 -7.39
CA LEU A 2 -12.30 6.86 -8.65
C LEU A 2 -11.90 5.39 -8.64
N HIS A 3 -12.22 4.67 -9.69
CA HIS A 3 -11.68 3.35 -9.97
C HIS A 3 -10.83 3.44 -11.25
N ALA A 4 -9.52 3.26 -11.12
CA ALA A 4 -8.60 3.16 -12.25
C ALA A 4 -8.13 1.73 -12.47
N THR A 5 -8.13 1.27 -13.71
CA THR A 5 -7.60 -0.04 -14.06
C THR A 5 -6.56 0.13 -15.16
N PHE A 6 -5.37 -0.42 -14.93
CA PHE A 6 -4.38 -0.60 -15.99
C PHE A 6 -4.47 -2.04 -16.49
N PHE A 7 -4.61 -2.23 -17.80
CA PHE A 7 -4.59 -3.54 -18.44
C PHE A 7 -3.35 -3.65 -19.33
N GLY A 8 -2.78 -4.85 -19.39
CA GLY A 8 -1.62 -5.16 -20.23
C GLY A 8 -0.41 -5.60 -19.44
N ALA A 9 0.71 -5.80 -20.14
CA ALA A 9 1.96 -6.24 -19.51
C ALA A 9 2.53 -5.13 -18.59
N LYS A 10 2.82 -5.50 -17.35
CA LYS A 10 3.48 -4.65 -16.35
C LYS A 10 4.95 -5.06 -16.24
N PRO A 11 5.92 -4.13 -16.24
CA PRO A 11 7.31 -4.46 -15.90
C PRO A 11 7.38 -5.16 -14.54
N PRO A 12 8.28 -6.16 -14.33
CA PRO A 12 8.26 -6.99 -13.13
C PRO A 12 8.24 -6.22 -11.80
N ASN A 13 9.00 -5.12 -11.72
CA ASN A 13 9.14 -4.30 -10.51
C ASN A 13 8.36 -2.97 -10.60
N ALA A 14 7.38 -2.87 -11.48
CA ALA A 14 6.54 -1.68 -11.57
C ALA A 14 5.32 -1.81 -10.66
N ASP A 15 4.94 -0.70 -10.03
CA ASP A 15 3.79 -0.65 -9.14
C ASP A 15 2.54 -0.29 -9.94
N VAL A 16 1.40 -0.88 -9.59
CA VAL A 16 0.16 -0.67 -10.35
C VAL A 16 -0.32 0.78 -10.21
N GLU A 17 -0.17 1.40 -9.04
CA GLU A 17 -0.54 2.79 -8.82
C GLU A 17 0.33 3.76 -9.62
N ASN A 18 1.60 3.43 -9.88
CA ASN A 18 2.49 4.23 -10.72
C ASN A 18 2.00 4.24 -12.17
N LEU A 19 1.56 3.08 -12.67
CA LEU A 19 0.99 2.95 -14.00
C LEU A 19 -0.39 3.59 -14.09
N ALA A 20 -1.25 3.34 -13.10
CA ALA A 20 -2.65 3.77 -13.13
C ALA A 20 -2.84 5.27 -12.85
N PHE A 21 -2.01 5.91 -12.01
CA PHE A 21 -2.27 7.29 -11.57
C PHE A 21 -1.12 8.26 -11.72
N TYR A 22 0.08 7.91 -11.25
CA TYR A 22 1.14 8.90 -11.01
C TYR A 22 1.57 9.65 -12.26
N ASN A 23 1.54 9.00 -13.41
CA ASN A 23 1.95 9.59 -14.68
C ASN A 23 0.78 10.21 -15.48
N ILE A 24 -0.41 10.33 -14.89
CA ILE A 24 -1.63 10.68 -15.62
C ILE A 24 -2.21 12.01 -15.12
N ASP A 25 -2.69 12.07 -13.87
CA ASP A 25 -3.26 13.28 -13.26
C ASP A 25 -3.28 13.14 -11.72
N THR A 26 -3.62 14.22 -11.03
CA THR A 26 -3.83 14.29 -9.58
C THR A 26 -5.10 13.59 -9.10
N PHE A 27 -6.09 13.42 -10.00
CA PHE A 27 -7.42 12.90 -9.71
C PHE A 27 -8.12 13.56 -8.51
N LYS A 28 -7.81 14.82 -8.20
CA LYS A 28 -8.35 15.53 -7.02
C LYS A 28 -9.88 15.52 -6.95
N THR A 29 -10.54 15.76 -8.08
CA THR A 29 -12.01 15.85 -8.15
C THR A 29 -12.64 14.45 -8.21
N ALA A 30 -12.23 13.61 -9.16
CA ALA A 30 -12.80 12.27 -9.35
C ALA A 30 -12.53 11.35 -8.15
N GLY A 31 -11.34 11.47 -7.56
CA GLY A 31 -10.89 10.70 -6.40
C GLY A 31 -11.31 11.30 -5.05
N ARG A 32 -12.09 12.39 -4.99
CA ARG A 32 -12.42 13.10 -3.73
C ARG A 32 -13.00 12.23 -2.60
N ASN A 33 -13.59 11.09 -2.97
CA ASN A 33 -14.24 10.15 -2.05
C ASN A 33 -13.43 8.86 -1.82
N GLY A 34 -12.20 8.80 -2.32
CA GLY A 34 -11.33 7.62 -2.34
C GLY A 34 -10.92 7.21 -3.75
N ILE A 35 -9.96 6.28 -3.79
CA ILE A 35 -9.35 5.71 -4.99
C ILE A 35 -9.33 4.19 -4.87
N ARG A 36 -9.68 3.50 -5.95
CA ARG A 36 -9.46 2.08 -6.18
C ARG A 36 -8.59 1.91 -7.42
N PHE A 37 -7.67 0.96 -7.36
CA PHE A 37 -6.93 0.53 -8.53
C PHE A 37 -6.84 -0.97 -8.67
N GLU A 38 -6.65 -1.39 -9.92
CA GLU A 38 -6.43 -2.78 -10.30
C GLU A 38 -5.48 -2.87 -11.49
N HIS A 39 -4.66 -3.91 -11.49
CA HIS A 39 -4.02 -4.44 -12.70
C HIS A 39 -4.97 -5.47 -13.29
N GLY A 40 -5.63 -5.12 -14.39
CA GLY A 40 -6.60 -6.00 -15.02
C GLY A 40 -5.94 -7.23 -15.63
N THR A 41 -6.64 -8.36 -15.58
CA THR A 41 -6.08 -9.68 -15.94
C THR A 41 -6.01 -9.90 -17.45
N ALA A 42 -6.81 -9.17 -18.24
CA ALA A 42 -6.79 -9.23 -19.70
C ALA A 42 -7.12 -7.86 -20.32
N VAL A 43 -6.46 -7.52 -21.43
CA VAL A 43 -6.78 -6.29 -22.17
C VAL A 43 -8.17 -6.45 -22.82
N PRO A 44 -9.14 -5.57 -22.53
CA PRO A 44 -10.46 -5.65 -23.12
C PRO A 44 -10.40 -5.38 -24.63
N GLN A 45 -11.30 -6.01 -25.39
CA GLN A 45 -11.43 -5.74 -26.82
C GLN A 45 -11.77 -4.26 -27.05
N ALA A 46 -11.04 -3.62 -27.97
CA ALA A 46 -11.29 -2.23 -28.30
C ALA A 46 -12.56 -2.06 -29.17
N PRO A 47 -13.28 -0.92 -29.07
CA PRO A 47 -14.50 -0.69 -29.83
C PRO A 47 -14.33 -0.70 -31.36
N ASP A 48 -13.12 -0.39 -31.84
CA ASP A 48 -12.73 -0.41 -33.25
C ASP A 48 -12.30 -1.82 -33.73
N GLY A 49 -12.31 -2.81 -32.83
CA GLY A 49 -11.85 -4.17 -33.10
C GLY A 49 -10.32 -4.32 -33.20
N ALA A 50 -9.55 -3.25 -33.00
CA ALA A 50 -8.09 -3.32 -33.03
C ALA A 50 -7.52 -3.91 -31.74
N GLU A 51 -6.36 -4.54 -31.85
CA GLU A 51 -5.60 -5.06 -30.71
C GLU A 51 -4.65 -3.98 -30.17
N TYR A 52 -4.79 -3.66 -28.89
CA TYR A 52 -3.89 -2.75 -28.19
C TYR A 52 -3.11 -3.51 -27.12
N ARG A 53 -1.84 -3.13 -26.92
CA ARG A 53 -0.97 -3.76 -25.91
C ARG A 53 -1.36 -3.43 -24.48
N PHE A 54 -2.01 -2.29 -24.29
CA PHE A 54 -2.41 -1.79 -22.98
C PHE A 54 -3.71 -0.99 -23.10
N CYS A 55 -4.44 -0.93 -22.00
CA CYS A 55 -5.66 -0.14 -21.87
C CYS A 55 -5.68 0.52 -20.49
N TYR A 56 -6.19 1.75 -20.42
CA TYR A 56 -6.45 2.46 -19.18
C TYR A 56 -7.94 2.71 -19.07
N ARG A 57 -8.56 2.29 -17.96
CA ARG A 57 -9.96 2.56 -17.65
C ARG A 57 -10.06 3.41 -16.40
N TYR A 58 -10.71 4.57 -16.52
CA TYR A 58 -11.04 5.42 -15.38
C TYR A 58 -12.55 5.56 -15.30
N ALA A 59 -13.14 5.16 -14.17
CA ALA A 59 -14.57 5.24 -13.94
C ALA A 59 -14.88 5.70 -12.53
N LEU A 60 -16.06 6.28 -12.34
CA LEU A 60 -16.60 6.49 -11.01
C LEU A 60 -17.32 5.21 -10.56
N ALA A 61 -16.94 4.70 -9.40
CA ALA A 61 -17.53 3.49 -8.82
C ALA A 61 -18.17 3.75 -7.44
N PRO A 62 -19.16 2.94 -7.02
CA PRO A 62 -19.63 2.90 -5.65
C PRO A 62 -18.53 2.49 -4.67
N ARG A 63 -18.60 2.98 -3.42
CA ARG A 63 -17.66 2.57 -2.35
C ARG A 63 -17.81 1.10 -1.95
N SER A 64 -19.00 0.53 -2.13
CA SER A 64 -19.35 -0.83 -1.71
C SER A 64 -19.01 -1.91 -2.73
N GLY A 65 -18.49 -1.56 -3.91
CA GLY A 65 -18.12 -2.56 -4.92
C GLY A 65 -16.83 -3.29 -4.55
N ASP A 66 -16.54 -4.39 -5.26
CA ASP A 66 -15.28 -5.13 -5.14
C ASP A 66 -14.32 -4.79 -6.30
N PHE A 67 -13.19 -5.49 -6.32
CA PHE A 67 -12.30 -5.53 -7.47
C PHE A 67 -13.00 -6.24 -8.65
N ALA A 68 -12.87 -5.71 -9.86
CA ALA A 68 -13.53 -6.19 -11.07
C ALA A 68 -12.81 -7.40 -11.68
N ASP A 69 -11.48 -7.42 -11.62
CA ASP A 69 -10.64 -8.41 -12.29
C ASP A 69 -10.07 -9.46 -11.31
N TRP A 70 -10.28 -9.25 -10.00
CA TRP A 70 -9.74 -10.07 -8.92
C TRP A 70 -10.81 -10.53 -7.94
N ARG A 71 -10.78 -11.81 -7.59
CA ARG A 71 -11.55 -12.37 -6.48
C ARG A 71 -10.74 -12.30 -5.20
N GLN A 72 -11.37 -11.81 -4.14
CA GLN A 72 -10.77 -11.80 -2.79
C GLN A 72 -10.61 -13.24 -2.28
N GLY A 73 -9.38 -13.57 -1.88
CA GLY A 73 -9.02 -14.82 -1.22
C GLY A 73 -9.03 -14.66 0.30
N ARG A 74 -7.98 -15.16 0.96
CA ARG A 74 -7.84 -15.10 2.41
C ARG A 74 -7.37 -13.72 2.85
N THR A 75 -7.94 -13.19 3.94
CA THR A 75 -7.37 -12.04 4.64
C THR A 75 -6.07 -12.47 5.33
N LEU A 76 -4.95 -11.85 4.97
CA LEU A 76 -3.63 -12.10 5.52
C LEU A 76 -3.40 -11.34 6.82
N ALA A 77 -3.85 -10.09 6.86
CA ALA A 77 -3.80 -9.28 8.05
C ALA A 77 -4.96 -8.31 8.10
N SER A 78 -5.38 -7.93 9.30
CA SER A 78 -6.33 -6.87 9.53
C SER A 78 -5.89 -5.99 10.71
N PHE A 79 -6.27 -4.72 10.66
CA PHE A 79 -5.98 -3.78 11.72
C PHE A 79 -7.10 -2.79 11.90
N SER A 80 -7.42 -2.50 13.16
CA SER A 80 -8.40 -1.48 13.53
C SER A 80 -7.81 -0.08 13.39
N TRP A 81 -8.50 0.93 13.92
CA TRP A 81 -8.04 2.32 13.86
C TRP A 81 -6.71 2.51 14.58
N ILE A 82 -5.64 2.68 13.80
CA ILE A 82 -4.28 3.02 14.22
C ILE A 82 -4.06 4.49 14.01
N ASP A 83 -3.56 5.16 15.04
CA ASP A 83 -3.20 6.57 15.01
C ASP A 83 -1.85 6.77 14.31
N LEU A 84 -1.85 7.63 13.28
CA LEU A 84 -0.65 8.03 12.55
C LEU A 84 -0.06 9.37 13.04
N GLY A 85 -0.72 10.02 14.00
CA GLY A 85 -0.32 11.32 14.53
C GLY A 85 -0.33 12.42 13.47
N ALA A 86 0.72 13.22 13.44
CA ALA A 86 0.97 14.20 12.40
C ALA A 86 1.50 13.48 11.14
N PHE A 87 0.63 13.30 10.15
CA PHE A 87 0.98 12.62 8.90
C PHE A 87 1.41 13.63 7.84
N SER A 88 2.72 13.69 7.54
CA SER A 88 3.30 14.76 6.71
C SER A 88 4.46 14.32 5.83
N GLY A 89 4.49 14.87 4.61
CA GLY A 89 5.67 14.90 3.74
C GLY A 89 6.18 13.55 3.24
N ASP A 90 7.49 13.49 3.02
CA ASP A 90 8.22 12.38 2.38
C ASP A 90 8.43 11.16 3.30
N LYS A 91 7.99 11.26 4.57
CA LYS A 91 8.21 10.25 5.61
C LYS A 91 7.03 9.30 5.81
N ARG A 92 6.00 9.39 4.98
CA ARG A 92 4.71 8.70 5.19
C ARG A 92 4.83 7.19 5.34
N ALA A 93 5.63 6.53 4.50
CA ALA A 93 5.84 5.09 4.57
C ALA A 93 6.41 4.67 5.93
N ALA A 94 7.47 5.35 6.38
CA ALA A 94 8.09 5.09 7.69
C ALA A 94 7.13 5.33 8.87
N GLN A 95 6.28 6.37 8.79
CA GLN A 95 5.29 6.66 9.84
C GLN A 95 4.21 5.58 9.92
N VAL A 96 3.69 5.16 8.76
CA VAL A 96 2.67 4.10 8.67
C VAL A 96 3.24 2.76 9.14
N TRP A 97 4.45 2.41 8.67
CA TRP A 97 5.16 1.21 9.09
C TRP A 97 5.31 1.14 10.60
N LEU A 98 5.87 2.17 11.24
CA LEU A 98 6.09 2.17 12.68
C LEU A 98 4.77 2.13 13.46
N ALA A 99 3.74 2.85 13.00
CA ALA A 99 2.44 2.84 13.66
C ALA A 99 1.77 1.46 13.62
N LEU A 100 1.90 0.73 12.51
CA LEU A 100 1.42 -0.66 12.38
C LEU A 100 2.27 -1.64 13.19
N ALA A 101 3.60 -1.46 13.19
CA ALA A 101 4.52 -2.29 13.97
C ALA A 101 4.25 -2.21 15.49
N ARG A 102 3.91 -1.01 15.98
CA ARG A 102 3.45 -0.78 17.37
C ARG A 102 2.00 -1.20 17.60
N GLY A 103 1.17 -1.10 16.58
CA GLY A 103 -0.27 -1.33 16.64
C GLY A 103 -0.63 -2.78 16.91
N HIS A 104 -1.84 -2.96 17.43
CA HIS A 104 -2.47 -4.28 17.48
C HIS A 104 -2.99 -4.64 16.09
N VAL A 105 -2.45 -5.72 15.53
CA VAL A 105 -2.80 -6.25 14.21
C VAL A 105 -3.13 -7.73 14.36
N GLU A 106 -4.13 -8.18 13.62
CA GLU A 106 -4.46 -9.59 13.48
C GLU A 106 -3.75 -10.11 12.23
N VAL A 107 -2.97 -11.18 12.36
CA VAL A 107 -2.24 -11.81 11.24
C VAL A 107 -2.55 -13.29 11.18
N VAL A 108 -2.60 -13.84 9.97
CA VAL A 108 -2.66 -15.28 9.78
C VAL A 108 -1.35 -15.94 10.20
N LYS A 109 -1.44 -17.21 10.65
CA LYS A 109 -0.25 -17.97 11.08
C LYS A 109 0.69 -18.33 9.93
N ALA A 110 0.13 -18.62 8.75
CA ALA A 110 0.89 -19.05 7.59
C ALA A 110 1.06 -17.88 6.64
N ALA A 111 2.31 -17.51 6.36
CA ALA A 111 2.63 -16.49 5.38
C ALA A 111 2.07 -16.86 3.99
N CYS A 112 1.88 -15.83 3.19
CA CYS A 112 1.49 -15.94 1.80
C CYS A 112 2.55 -16.69 1.00
N ALA A 113 2.16 -17.49 0.02
CA ALA A 113 3.12 -18.12 -0.87
C ALA A 113 3.84 -17.04 -1.70
N GLN A 114 5.14 -17.24 -1.94
CA GLN A 114 5.96 -16.29 -2.69
C GLN A 114 5.34 -16.00 -4.07
N GLY A 115 5.26 -14.72 -4.44
CA GLY A 115 4.72 -14.28 -5.73
C GLY A 115 3.19 -14.29 -5.82
N THR A 116 2.48 -14.60 -4.73
CA THR A 116 1.01 -14.52 -4.71
C THR A 116 0.56 -13.05 -4.79
N PRO A 117 -0.32 -12.71 -5.73
CA PRO A 117 -0.89 -11.36 -5.81
C PRO A 117 -1.73 -11.04 -4.58
N PHE A 118 -1.67 -9.79 -4.11
CA PHE A 118 -2.47 -9.33 -2.98
C PHE A 118 -3.07 -7.96 -3.23
N ALA A 119 -4.03 -7.60 -2.37
CA ALA A 119 -4.63 -6.29 -2.28
C ALA A 119 -4.39 -5.66 -0.91
N VAL A 120 -4.33 -4.33 -0.91
CA VAL A 120 -4.37 -3.51 0.30
C VAL A 120 -5.64 -2.67 0.27
N ARG A 121 -6.48 -2.80 1.30
CA ARG A 121 -7.65 -1.93 1.48
C ARG A 121 -7.49 -1.12 2.75
N VAL A 122 -7.54 0.19 2.63
CA VAL A 122 -7.33 1.10 3.76
C VAL A 122 -8.42 2.15 3.78
N GLN A 123 -8.98 2.37 4.96
CA GLN A 123 -9.77 3.54 5.26
C GLN A 123 -8.91 4.55 5.99
N VAL A 124 -8.92 5.78 5.52
CA VAL A 124 -8.11 6.87 6.03
C VAL A 124 -9.01 7.93 6.64
N ARG A 125 -8.80 8.20 7.92
CA ARG A 125 -9.46 9.27 8.66
C ARG A 125 -8.51 10.47 8.72
N PRO A 126 -8.85 11.59 8.08
CA PRO A 126 -8.06 12.80 8.19
C PRO A 126 -8.37 13.56 9.50
N PRO A 127 -7.51 14.50 9.90
CA PRO A 127 -7.84 15.51 10.90
C PRO A 127 -9.04 16.36 10.50
N ARG A 128 -9.76 16.90 11.48
CA ARG A 128 -10.83 17.88 11.22
C ARG A 128 -10.30 19.07 10.42
N GLY A 129 -11.09 19.53 9.45
CA GLY A 129 -10.75 20.66 8.59
C GLY A 129 -9.74 20.36 7.48
N ARG A 130 -9.21 19.12 7.39
CA ARG A 130 -8.34 18.71 6.29
C ARG A 130 -9.12 18.05 5.16
N GLN A 131 -8.86 18.51 3.93
CA GLN A 131 -9.32 17.87 2.69
C GLN A 131 -8.09 17.42 1.89
N PRO A 132 -7.64 16.17 2.05
CA PRO A 132 -6.47 15.68 1.31
C PRO A 132 -6.80 15.34 -0.14
N VAL A 133 -5.76 15.36 -0.98
CA VAL A 133 -5.79 14.73 -2.30
C VAL A 133 -5.40 13.27 -2.11
N TRP A 134 -6.39 12.37 -2.17
CA TRP A 134 -6.21 10.96 -1.84
C TRP A 134 -5.15 10.26 -2.71
N GLY A 135 -5.05 10.62 -4.00
CA GLY A 135 -4.02 10.08 -4.91
C GLY A 135 -2.61 10.31 -4.41
N GLY A 136 -2.35 11.47 -3.82
CA GLY A 136 -1.04 11.78 -3.23
C GLY A 136 -0.74 11.04 -1.93
N LEU A 137 -1.70 10.30 -1.36
CA LEU A 137 -1.51 9.50 -0.14
C LEU A 137 -1.33 8.01 -0.43
N VAL A 138 -1.73 7.53 -1.63
CA VAL A 138 -1.75 6.10 -1.97
C VAL A 138 -0.38 5.47 -1.74
N LYS A 139 0.67 5.93 -2.43
CA LYS A 139 2.00 5.31 -2.33
C LYS A 139 2.55 5.28 -0.90
N GLY A 140 2.60 6.43 -0.23
CA GLY A 140 3.15 6.50 1.12
C GLY A 140 2.38 5.66 2.16
N ILE A 141 1.07 5.44 1.99
CA ILE A 141 0.30 4.56 2.86
C ILE A 141 0.52 3.10 2.48
N PHE A 142 0.46 2.77 1.19
CA PHE A 142 0.57 1.41 0.70
C PHE A 142 1.96 0.85 0.98
N ASP A 143 3.03 1.56 0.62
CA ASP A 143 4.41 1.17 0.91
C ASP A 143 4.58 0.90 2.41
N GLY A 144 4.10 1.80 3.28
CA GLY A 144 4.20 1.64 4.73
C GLY A 144 3.39 0.46 5.28
N VAL A 145 2.19 0.20 4.74
CA VAL A 145 1.38 -0.96 5.10
C VAL A 145 2.10 -2.24 4.69
N ILE A 146 2.58 -2.32 3.45
CA ILE A 146 3.24 -3.50 2.90
C ILE A 146 4.52 -3.79 3.70
N CYS A 147 5.34 -2.77 3.95
CA CYS A 147 6.54 -2.91 4.79
C CYS A 147 6.23 -3.39 6.22
N ALA A 148 5.07 -3.07 6.79
CA ALA A 148 4.71 -3.52 8.14
C ALA A 148 4.40 -5.02 8.22
N PHE A 149 4.17 -5.66 7.07
CA PHE A 149 3.85 -7.07 6.93
C PHE A 149 4.93 -7.86 6.17
N GLU A 150 6.12 -7.28 6.06
CA GLU A 150 7.36 -7.90 5.58
C GLU A 150 8.44 -7.79 6.67
N ALA A 151 9.44 -8.66 6.63
CA ALA A 151 10.61 -8.58 7.51
C ALA A 151 11.91 -8.39 6.74
N HIS A 152 12.81 -7.59 7.32
CA HIS A 152 14.14 -7.31 6.82
C HIS A 152 15.15 -8.39 7.25
N THR A 153 16.17 -8.68 6.44
CA THR A 153 17.25 -9.62 6.81
C THR A 153 18.67 -9.14 6.55
N ASP A 154 18.88 -8.05 5.80
CA ASP A 154 20.19 -7.48 5.50
C ASP A 154 20.82 -6.79 6.73
N ARG A 155 21.43 -7.60 7.60
CA ARG A 155 22.12 -7.12 8.80
C ARG A 155 23.31 -6.19 8.51
N ALA A 156 23.84 -6.18 7.29
CA ALA A 156 25.00 -5.35 6.95
C ALA A 156 24.68 -3.85 6.96
N VAL A 157 23.44 -3.49 6.61
CA VAL A 157 22.99 -2.08 6.56
C VAL A 157 22.15 -1.68 7.78
N LEU A 158 21.82 -2.63 8.64
CA LEU A 158 20.81 -2.48 9.69
C LEU A 158 21.12 -1.34 10.66
N SER A 159 22.36 -1.26 11.17
CA SER A 159 22.76 -0.21 12.12
C SER A 159 22.61 1.20 11.54
N GLU A 160 23.02 1.40 10.29
CA GLU A 160 22.90 2.67 9.59
C GLU A 160 21.43 3.03 9.29
N VAL A 161 20.65 2.05 8.82
CA VAL A 161 19.21 2.21 8.58
C VAL A 161 18.50 2.63 9.85
N VAL A 162 18.74 1.91 10.96
CA VAL A 162 18.14 2.16 12.27
C VAL A 162 18.48 3.56 12.75
N ALA A 163 19.76 3.98 12.66
CA ALA A 163 20.18 5.32 13.05
C ALA A 163 19.46 6.42 12.23
N ARG A 164 19.32 6.23 10.91
CA ARG A 164 18.64 7.19 10.03
C ARG A 164 17.13 7.24 10.28
N LEU A 165 16.49 6.10 10.57
CA LEU A 165 15.08 6.03 10.93
C LEU A 165 14.82 6.68 12.30
N ALA A 166 15.66 6.43 13.30
CA ALA A 166 15.57 7.03 14.63
C ALA A 166 15.70 8.57 14.60
N ALA A 167 16.46 9.10 13.64
CA ALA A 167 16.57 10.55 13.45
C ALA A 167 15.28 11.21 12.93
N ILE A 168 14.34 10.43 12.38
CA ILE A 168 13.12 10.97 11.75
C ILE A 168 11.81 10.45 12.35
N LEU A 169 11.86 9.36 13.13
CA LEU A 169 10.72 8.75 13.80
C LEU A 169 10.84 8.92 15.32
N PRO A 170 9.71 9.07 16.03
CA PRO A 170 9.69 9.10 17.49
C PRO A 170 9.75 7.66 18.06
N ALA A 171 10.88 6.98 17.85
CA ALA A 171 11.13 5.62 18.30
C ALA A 171 12.59 5.42 18.70
N ASP A 172 12.81 4.51 19.64
CA ASP A 172 14.16 4.13 20.04
C ASP A 172 14.84 3.30 18.95
N PRO A 173 16.16 3.45 18.70
CA PRO A 173 16.89 2.60 17.76
C PRO A 173 16.67 1.11 17.94
N LEU A 174 16.66 0.61 19.19
CA LEU A 174 16.48 -0.81 19.48
C LEU A 174 15.08 -1.28 19.07
N GLU A 175 14.06 -0.47 19.34
CA GLU A 175 12.68 -0.74 18.93
C GLU A 175 12.53 -0.80 17.41
N ILE A 176 13.18 0.12 16.68
CA ILE A 176 13.18 0.12 15.21
C ILE A 176 13.84 -1.15 14.68
N GLU A 177 14.98 -1.54 15.26
CA GLU A 177 15.68 -2.77 14.89
C GLU A 177 14.82 -4.01 15.12
N GLU A 178 14.20 -4.13 16.31
CA GLU A 178 13.30 -5.23 16.66
C GLU A 178 12.14 -5.34 15.67
N HIS A 179 11.52 -4.22 15.31
CA HIS A 179 10.41 -4.20 14.37
C HIS A 179 10.83 -4.55 12.94
N LEU A 180 12.01 -4.09 12.48
CA LEU A 180 12.51 -4.45 11.14
C LEU A 180 12.77 -5.95 11.02
N LEU A 181 13.22 -6.60 12.10
CA LEU A 181 13.56 -8.02 12.12
C LEU A 181 12.37 -8.93 12.51
N ASP A 182 11.21 -8.39 12.86
CA ASP A 182 10.08 -9.17 13.38
C ASP A 182 9.38 -10.01 12.29
N GLN A 183 9.81 -11.26 12.16
CA GLN A 183 9.22 -12.20 11.21
C GLN A 183 7.83 -12.71 11.62
N ARG A 184 7.37 -12.47 12.86
CA ARG A 184 6.06 -12.99 13.33
C ARG A 184 4.88 -12.34 12.61
N ARG A 185 5.08 -11.13 12.08
CA ARG A 185 4.07 -10.36 11.34
C ARG A 185 4.29 -10.39 9.82
N ALA A 186 5.33 -11.07 9.36
CA ALA A 186 5.78 -11.09 7.98
C ALA A 186 4.89 -11.97 7.07
N VAL A 187 3.59 -11.67 7.00
CA VAL A 187 2.61 -12.43 6.22
C VAL A 187 2.83 -12.30 4.71
N LEU A 188 3.51 -11.25 4.25
CA LEU A 188 3.96 -11.09 2.86
C LEU A 188 5.36 -11.70 2.62
N GLY A 189 6.00 -12.18 3.68
CA GLY A 189 7.28 -12.87 3.63
C GLY A 189 8.46 -12.04 4.11
N VAL A 190 9.63 -12.65 4.00
CA VAL A 190 10.90 -12.08 4.43
C VAL A 190 11.67 -11.63 3.20
N VAL A 191 12.16 -10.40 3.20
CA VAL A 191 12.92 -9.81 2.10
C VAL A 191 14.36 -9.56 2.53
N HIS A 192 15.29 -9.64 1.57
CA HIS A 192 16.69 -9.36 1.87
C HIS A 192 16.83 -7.93 2.40
N ARG A 193 16.30 -6.96 1.65
CA ARG A 193 16.52 -5.54 1.89
C ARG A 193 15.20 -4.76 1.82
N LEU A 194 14.41 -4.82 2.88
CA LEU A 194 13.16 -4.04 3.00
C LEU A 194 13.39 -2.53 2.99
N VAL A 195 14.55 -2.11 3.50
CA VAL A 195 14.93 -0.72 3.68
C VAL A 195 16.44 -0.63 3.61
N TYR A 196 16.95 0.44 3.02
CA TYR A 196 18.39 0.65 2.89
C TYR A 196 18.79 2.13 2.89
N PRO A 197 20.05 2.45 3.22
CA PRO A 197 20.54 3.83 3.21
C PRO A 197 20.43 4.44 1.81
N TYR A 198 19.84 5.63 1.71
CA TYR A 198 19.69 6.34 0.43
C TYR A 198 19.75 7.85 0.64
N GLY A 199 20.70 8.52 -0.02
CA GLY A 199 20.98 9.94 0.22
C GLY A 199 21.23 10.21 1.71
N ALA A 200 20.55 11.20 2.28
CA ALA A 200 20.59 11.51 3.71
C ALA A 200 19.59 10.70 4.56
N GLY A 201 18.72 9.90 3.93
CA GLY A 201 17.66 9.14 4.59
C GLY A 201 17.73 7.66 4.28
N VAL A 202 16.57 7.01 4.22
CA VAL A 202 16.42 5.63 3.79
C VAL A 202 15.50 5.54 2.60
N LYS A 203 15.64 4.48 1.81
CA LYS A 203 14.65 4.08 0.82
C LYS A 203 14.02 2.76 1.25
N TRP A 204 12.69 2.72 1.21
CA TRP A 204 11.89 1.51 1.39
C TRP A 204 11.78 0.78 0.06
N ASP A 205 11.80 -0.54 0.10
CA ASP A 205 11.75 -1.43 -1.08
C ASP A 205 10.79 -2.61 -0.81
N PRO A 206 9.50 -2.32 -0.56
CA PRO A 206 8.50 -3.36 -0.35
C PRO A 206 8.30 -4.24 -1.59
N THR A 207 7.69 -5.42 -1.43
CA THR A 207 7.16 -6.19 -2.59
C THR A 207 5.83 -5.62 -3.13
N ASP A 208 5.73 -4.30 -3.24
CA ASP A 208 4.55 -3.57 -3.76
C ASP A 208 4.21 -3.88 -5.22
N HIS A 209 5.16 -4.33 -6.02
CA HIS A 209 4.91 -4.87 -7.36
C HIS A 209 3.97 -6.11 -7.39
N LEU A 210 3.77 -6.80 -6.25
CA LEU A 210 2.78 -7.88 -6.08
C LEU A 210 1.42 -7.37 -5.56
N CYS A 211 1.32 -6.09 -5.18
CA CYS A 211 0.07 -5.42 -4.87
C CYS A 211 -0.65 -5.07 -6.17
N VAL A 212 -1.43 -6.03 -6.68
CA VAL A 212 -2.11 -5.92 -7.99
C VAL A 212 -3.42 -5.16 -7.92
N ALA A 213 -3.95 -4.93 -6.72
CA ALA A 213 -5.14 -4.10 -6.52
C ALA A 213 -5.06 -3.33 -5.19
N GLY A 214 -5.78 -2.23 -5.11
CA GLY A 214 -5.76 -1.39 -3.93
C GLY A 214 -7.00 -0.55 -3.77
N GLU A 215 -7.34 -0.24 -2.52
CA GLU A 215 -8.42 0.66 -2.18
C GLU A 215 -8.00 1.60 -1.04
N LEU A 216 -8.13 2.90 -1.28
CA LEU A 216 -7.97 3.95 -0.28
C LEU A 216 -9.27 4.75 -0.19
N LEU A 217 -9.98 4.62 0.93
CA LEU A 217 -11.23 5.33 1.17
C LEU A 217 -11.08 6.39 2.26
N GLY A 218 -11.42 7.62 1.92
CA GLY A 218 -11.59 8.67 2.92
C GLY A 218 -12.85 8.43 3.77
N VAL A 219 -12.72 8.55 5.09
CA VAL A 219 -13.84 8.54 6.03
C VAL A 219 -13.91 9.85 6.82
N GLU A 220 -15.04 10.06 7.51
CA GLU A 220 -15.25 11.31 8.23
C GLU A 220 -14.24 11.54 9.37
N PRO A 221 -13.77 12.78 9.55
CA PRO A 221 -12.82 13.14 10.60
C PRO A 221 -13.49 13.08 11.98
N VAL A 222 -12.80 12.49 12.95
CA VAL A 222 -13.28 12.42 14.34
C VAL A 222 -12.47 13.33 15.27
N GLY A 223 -11.20 13.56 14.98
CA GLY A 223 -10.29 14.29 15.87
C GLY A 223 -9.19 15.06 15.13
N PRO A 224 -8.12 15.47 15.83
CA PRO A 224 -7.04 16.28 15.26
C PRO A 224 -5.95 15.45 14.58
N ARG A 225 -5.99 14.12 14.68
CA ARG A 225 -4.94 13.22 14.20
C ARG A 225 -5.40 12.39 13.02
N TRP A 226 -4.44 11.96 12.21
CA TRP A 226 -4.66 10.99 11.15
C TRP A 226 -4.84 9.59 11.76
N ALA A 227 -5.71 8.79 11.17
CA ALA A 227 -5.79 7.38 11.52
C ALA A 227 -6.10 6.52 10.31
N ILE A 228 -5.66 5.26 10.34
CA ILE A 228 -5.95 4.27 9.32
C ILE A 228 -6.54 3.01 9.93
N ARG A 229 -7.36 2.29 9.18
CA ARG A 229 -7.74 0.90 9.43
C ARG A 229 -7.77 0.16 8.10
N GLY A 230 -7.64 -1.14 8.10
CA GLY A 230 -7.59 -1.85 6.83
C GLY A 230 -7.26 -3.32 6.95
N ASP A 231 -7.06 -3.90 5.78
CA ASP A 231 -6.74 -5.30 5.60
C ASP A 231 -5.80 -5.53 4.40
N LEU A 232 -5.09 -6.65 4.48
CA LEU A 232 -4.32 -7.23 3.40
C LEU A 232 -5.00 -8.53 3.01
N ILE A 233 -5.22 -8.72 1.71
CA ILE A 233 -6.02 -9.84 1.19
C ILE A 233 -5.28 -10.49 0.04
N GLU A 234 -5.16 -11.82 0.04
CA GLU A 234 -4.74 -12.57 -1.15
C GLU A 234 -5.73 -12.36 -2.29
N LEU A 235 -5.23 -12.30 -3.52
CA LEU A 235 -6.08 -12.19 -4.70
C LEU A 235 -5.93 -13.41 -5.59
N LEU A 236 -7.07 -13.83 -6.15
CA LEU A 236 -7.16 -14.87 -7.15
C LEU A 236 -7.69 -14.23 -8.45
N PRO A 237 -7.12 -14.53 -9.62
CA PRO A 237 -7.67 -14.05 -10.87
C PRO A 237 -9.13 -14.49 -11.01
N VAL A 238 -10.01 -13.60 -11.47
CA VAL A 238 -11.35 -14.02 -11.91
C VAL A 238 -11.16 -14.85 -13.17
N THR A 239 -11.42 -16.16 -13.09
CA THR A 239 -11.43 -17.02 -14.27
C THR A 239 -12.60 -16.61 -15.14
N GLN A 240 -12.32 -16.17 -16.37
CA GLN A 240 -13.34 -15.94 -17.41
C GLN A 240 -13.78 -17.27 -18.03
#